data_AF-A0A971TY66-F1
#
_entry.id   AF-A0A971TY66-F1
#
_cell.length_a   1.000
_cell.length_b   1.000
_cell.length_c   1.000
_cell.angle_alpha   90.00
_cell.angle_beta   90.00
_cell.angle_gamma   90.00
#
_symmetry.space_group_name_H-M   'P 1'
#
loop_
_entity.id
_entity.type
_entity.pdbx_description
1 polymer ?
#
loop_
_entity_poly.entity_id
_entity_poly.type
_entity_poly.pdbx_seq_one_letter_code
_entity_poly.pdbx_strand_id
1 'polypeptide(L)'
;MSKPITVLVSIDSNSLLLGARHYKNYLASLVEKYNLGSIVDVLETGSFGDYGKGVLFLVLPENTVYSVKSEVDVEKIVLEHLLKGRIARELVVEDFSTEGPVEAKSTTIEERVVLRNAGSIDPRNIEEYIALNGYQGLAKAFRMEPRAVIEEIKKSGLRGRGGAGFPTGLKWEFTQKVDSPDKYVICNADEGEPGTFKDRLIMEGDPHSVIEGMVVAGYAVGASKGYIYIRGEYFESVASLRRAISQAYEYGLLGASILGTDFSFDLSVRLGAGAYVCGEETALIESIEGKSGRPRLKPPYPPVSGLYNKPTVVNNVETFACVPPIIDKGANWFKAIGTKSSAGTKVYSLCGNLVKRGIVEVPMGTTVADLVYKFGGGIPDGRAVKMVQTGGAAGTFIKPEELGAPLDFDSFKNSGASLGSGVILAIDETHCAVDVAKNLMEFFAHESCGKCSPCREGTHIIVHILNEFSKGRGTRELFDQLYDVADTMEDSSFCGLGQAVPVPLRSILDRFKDEFLAHVDTLQCPVGICKFDKKKKKR
;
A
#
# COMPACT_ATOMS: atom_id res chain seq x y z
N MET A 1 -5.14 15.06 -33.93
CA MET A 1 -3.71 15.39 -34.14
C MET A 1 -3.14 15.62 -32.75
N SER A 2 -2.21 14.79 -32.31
CA SER A 2 -1.52 15.01 -31.02
C SER A 2 -0.71 16.30 -31.13
N LYS A 3 -0.80 17.15 -30.10
CA LYS A 3 0.04 18.34 -30.02
C LYS A 3 1.50 17.90 -29.79
N PRO A 4 2.49 18.66 -30.29
CA PRO A 4 3.91 18.31 -30.23
C PRO A 4 4.48 18.24 -28.82
N ILE A 5 3.93 18.98 -27.86
CA ILE A 5 4.38 18.98 -26.46
C ILE A 5 3.21 18.59 -25.57
N THR A 6 3.44 17.65 -24.65
CA THR A 6 2.44 17.23 -23.65
C THR A 6 3.01 17.44 -22.25
N VAL A 7 2.30 18.19 -21.42
CA VAL A 7 2.59 18.33 -20.00
C VAL A 7 1.62 17.46 -19.22
N LEU A 8 2.14 16.40 -18.60
CA LEU A 8 1.41 15.51 -17.72
C LEU A 8 1.55 16.02 -16.27
N VAL A 9 0.43 16.38 -15.65
CA VAL A 9 0.38 16.86 -14.27
C VAL A 9 -0.10 15.74 -13.35
N SER A 10 0.68 15.42 -12.32
CA SER A 10 0.28 14.45 -11.29
C SER A 10 -0.95 14.94 -10.53
N ILE A 11 -2.03 14.15 -10.52
CA ILE A 11 -3.30 14.48 -9.85
C ILE A 11 -3.72 13.46 -8.79
N ASP A 12 -2.79 12.62 -8.33
CA ASP A 12 -3.05 11.78 -7.16
C ASP A 12 -3.40 12.66 -5.95
N SER A 13 -4.06 12.05 -4.96
CA SER A 13 -4.59 12.87 -3.88
C SER A 13 -3.54 13.54 -2.97
N ASN A 14 -2.27 13.11 -2.96
CA ASN A 14 -1.20 13.90 -2.32
C ASN A 14 -0.86 15.13 -3.15
N SER A 15 -0.73 14.98 -4.47
CA SER A 15 -0.53 16.11 -5.38
C SER A 15 -1.68 17.11 -5.30
N LEU A 16 -2.93 16.65 -5.15
CA LEU A 16 -4.08 17.53 -4.93
C LEU A 16 -3.99 18.33 -3.63
N LEU A 17 -3.55 17.73 -2.53
CA LEU A 17 -3.30 18.43 -1.26
C LEU A 17 -2.22 19.51 -1.39
N LEU A 18 -1.24 19.30 -2.26
CA LEU A 18 -0.16 20.24 -2.57
C LEU A 18 -0.57 21.32 -3.60
N GLY A 19 -1.83 21.31 -4.07
CA GLY A 19 -2.35 22.33 -4.98
C GLY A 19 -2.29 21.97 -6.47
N ALA A 20 -2.18 20.69 -6.84
CA ALA A 20 -2.02 20.29 -8.25
C ALA A 20 -3.10 20.84 -9.20
N ARG A 21 -4.38 20.86 -8.79
CA ARG A 21 -5.46 21.45 -9.61
C ARG A 21 -5.25 22.95 -9.84
N HIS A 22 -4.79 23.65 -8.81
CA HIS A 22 -4.47 25.07 -8.89
C HIS A 22 -3.34 25.30 -9.89
N TYR A 23 -2.22 24.57 -9.74
CA TYR A 23 -1.07 24.70 -10.66
C TYR A 23 -1.39 24.25 -12.09
N LYS A 24 -2.21 23.22 -12.29
CA LYS A 24 -2.67 22.79 -13.61
C LYS A 24 -3.53 23.88 -14.27
N ASN A 25 -4.51 24.42 -13.55
CA ASN A 25 -5.35 25.50 -14.08
C ASN A 25 -4.53 26.74 -14.40
N TYR A 26 -3.54 27.04 -13.55
CA TYR A 26 -2.61 28.13 -13.79
C TYR A 26 -1.75 27.88 -15.03
N LEU A 27 -1.18 26.68 -15.18
CA LEU A 27 -0.47 26.26 -16.39
C LEU A 27 -1.34 26.40 -17.64
N ALA A 28 -2.58 25.93 -17.61
CA ALA A 28 -3.52 26.05 -18.73
C ALA A 28 -3.76 27.53 -19.10
N SER A 29 -3.96 28.40 -18.11
CA SER A 29 -4.13 29.84 -18.34
C SER A 29 -2.88 30.50 -18.93
N LEU A 30 -1.68 30.06 -18.54
CA LEU A 30 -0.43 30.55 -19.10
C LEU A 30 -0.21 30.07 -20.54
N VAL A 31 -0.56 28.81 -20.83
CA VAL A 31 -0.56 28.26 -22.20
C VAL A 31 -1.46 29.07 -23.12
N GLU A 32 -2.65 29.46 -22.67
CA GLU A 32 -3.53 30.37 -23.41
C GLU A 32 -2.93 31.77 -23.54
N LYS A 33 -2.44 32.36 -22.44
CA LYS A 33 -1.84 33.71 -22.42
C LYS A 33 -0.67 33.86 -23.40
N TYR A 34 0.15 32.83 -23.57
CA TYR A 34 1.29 32.83 -24.49
C TYR A 34 0.96 32.22 -25.87
N ASN A 35 -0.33 31.97 -26.18
CA ASN A 35 -0.78 31.39 -27.45
C ASN A 35 -0.14 30.04 -27.80
N LEU A 36 0.17 29.21 -26.80
CA LEU A 36 0.78 27.89 -26.96
C LEU A 36 -0.25 26.77 -27.12
N GLY A 37 -1.56 27.08 -27.14
CA GLY A 37 -2.63 26.08 -27.14
C GLY A 37 -2.70 25.16 -28.36
N SER A 38 -2.06 25.53 -29.48
CA SER A 38 -1.91 24.69 -30.67
C SER A 38 -0.75 23.70 -30.59
N ILE A 39 0.18 23.92 -29.65
CA ILE A 39 1.43 23.15 -29.54
C ILE A 39 1.58 22.39 -28.20
N VAL A 40 0.96 22.89 -27.13
CA VAL A 40 1.02 22.27 -25.79
C VAL A 40 -0.33 21.67 -25.42
N ASP A 41 -0.31 20.41 -25.00
CA ASP A 41 -1.42 19.77 -24.29
C ASP A 41 -1.14 19.65 -22.81
N VAL A 42 -2.15 19.86 -21.98
CA VAL A 42 -2.04 19.74 -20.52
C VAL A 42 -2.97 18.63 -20.08
N LEU A 43 -2.39 17.47 -19.80
CA LEU A 43 -3.11 16.27 -19.40
C LEU A 43 -2.87 15.98 -17.92
N GLU A 44 -3.78 15.25 -17.31
CA GLU A 44 -3.63 14.79 -15.93
C GLU A 44 -3.17 13.33 -15.95
N THR A 45 -2.27 12.98 -15.04
CA THR A 45 -1.76 11.60 -14.90
C THR A 45 -1.80 11.18 -13.43
N GLY A 46 -1.76 9.87 -13.20
CA GLY A 46 -1.60 9.32 -11.85
C GLY A 46 -0.27 9.70 -11.21
N SER A 47 -0.06 9.30 -9.95
CA SER A 47 1.19 9.60 -9.25
C SER A 47 2.39 8.94 -9.91
N PHE A 48 3.51 9.67 -9.94
CA PHE A 48 4.83 9.16 -10.35
C PHE A 48 5.57 8.41 -9.24
N GLY A 49 5.06 8.43 -8.00
CA GLY A 49 5.58 7.68 -6.85
C GLY A 49 6.51 8.45 -5.90
N ASP A 50 6.94 9.67 -6.22
CA ASP A 50 7.74 10.55 -5.34
C ASP A 50 6.83 11.63 -4.72
N TYR A 51 6.66 11.59 -3.39
CA TYR A 51 5.76 12.48 -2.66
C TYR A 51 6.51 13.53 -1.82
N GLY A 52 7.86 13.50 -1.83
CA GLY A 52 8.68 14.39 -1.01
C GLY A 52 8.97 15.74 -1.66
N LYS A 53 8.72 15.89 -2.97
CA LYS A 53 9.24 17.01 -3.76
C LYS A 53 8.19 18.02 -4.26
N GLY A 54 6.90 17.87 -4.01
CA GLY A 54 5.88 18.82 -4.52
C GLY A 54 4.97 18.18 -5.57
N VAL A 55 4.29 19.00 -6.38
CA VAL A 55 3.48 18.50 -7.50
C VAL A 55 4.39 18.24 -8.71
N LEU A 56 4.30 17.04 -9.29
CA LEU A 56 5.18 16.64 -10.38
C LEU A 56 4.56 16.91 -11.75
N PHE A 57 5.30 17.60 -12.61
CA PHE A 57 4.94 17.89 -13.99
C PHE A 57 5.93 17.19 -14.93
N LEU A 58 5.48 16.26 -15.76
CA LEU A 58 6.28 15.63 -16.79
C LEU A 58 6.03 16.31 -18.13
N VAL A 59 7.08 16.84 -18.77
CA VAL A 59 7.01 17.42 -20.10
C VAL A 59 7.58 16.43 -21.12
N LEU A 60 6.75 16.08 -22.10
CA LEU A 60 7.08 15.23 -23.26
C LEU A 60 7.20 16.11 -24.51
N PRO A 61 8.08 15.75 -25.48
CA PRO A 61 8.84 14.49 -25.59
C PRO A 61 10.17 14.45 -24.80
N GLU A 62 10.64 15.56 -24.24
CA GLU A 62 11.94 15.69 -23.55
C GLU A 62 12.05 14.87 -22.25
N ASN A 63 10.99 14.15 -21.88
CA ASN A 63 10.87 13.31 -20.69
C ASN A 63 11.43 13.95 -19.41
N THR A 64 11.14 15.25 -19.24
CA THR A 64 11.67 16.06 -18.15
C THR A 64 10.61 16.22 -17.06
N VAL A 65 10.91 15.73 -15.86
CA VAL A 65 10.03 15.89 -14.69
C VAL A 65 10.45 17.09 -13.86
N TYR A 66 9.49 17.96 -13.58
CA TYR A 66 9.64 19.13 -12.74
C TYR A 66 8.92 18.96 -11.40
N SER A 67 9.53 19.49 -10.35
CA SER A 67 8.94 19.62 -9.01
C SER A 67 8.38 21.05 -8.87
N VAL A 68 7.06 21.16 -8.80
CA VAL A 68 6.31 22.41 -8.68
C VAL A 68 5.83 22.61 -7.26
N LYS A 69 6.23 23.72 -6.64
CA LYS A 69 5.84 24.09 -5.27
C LYS A 69 5.14 25.43 -5.19
N SER A 70 5.12 26.20 -6.29
CA SER A 70 4.53 27.53 -6.36
C SER A 70 4.11 27.89 -7.80
N GLU A 71 3.30 28.95 -7.94
CA GLU A 71 2.95 29.53 -9.24
C GLU A 71 4.18 30.04 -10.02
N VAL A 72 5.21 30.52 -9.31
CA VAL A 72 6.46 30.99 -9.91
C VAL A 72 7.19 29.86 -10.63
N ASP A 73 7.14 28.65 -10.08
CA ASP A 73 7.74 27.47 -10.70
C ASP A 73 7.00 27.12 -12.01
N VAL A 74 5.66 27.20 -12.00
CA VAL A 74 4.82 26.99 -13.21
C VAL A 74 5.16 28.02 -14.28
N GLU A 75 5.24 29.30 -13.93
CA GLU A 75 5.64 30.36 -14.86
C GLU A 75 7.01 30.08 -15.47
N LYS A 76 7.96 29.64 -14.65
CA LYS A 76 9.31 29.36 -15.10
C LYS A 76 9.36 28.18 -16.07
N ILE A 77 8.59 27.12 -15.82
CA ILE A 77 8.45 26.00 -16.77
C ILE A 77 7.87 26.49 -18.10
N VAL A 78 6.83 27.32 -18.08
CA VAL A 78 6.22 27.86 -19.29
C VAL A 78 7.21 28.75 -20.06
N LEU A 79 7.85 29.69 -19.38
CA LEU A 79 8.71 30.70 -20.01
C LEU A 79 10.04 30.12 -20.49
N GLU A 80 10.65 29.20 -19.76
CA GLU A 80 11.93 28.62 -20.14
C GLU A 80 11.72 27.38 -21.02
N HIS A 81 10.93 26.42 -20.58
CA HIS A 81 10.81 25.15 -21.31
C HIS A 81 9.83 25.26 -22.48
N LEU A 82 8.57 25.61 -22.23
CA LEU A 82 7.53 25.56 -23.26
C LEU A 82 7.66 26.68 -24.32
N LEU A 83 8.14 27.87 -23.93
CA LEU A 83 8.25 29.03 -24.81
C LEU A 83 9.64 29.15 -25.47
N LYS A 84 10.73 28.94 -24.71
CA LYS A 84 12.11 29.11 -25.20
C LYS A 84 12.81 27.80 -25.54
N GLY A 85 12.22 26.64 -25.22
CA GLY A 85 12.83 25.32 -25.44
C GLY A 85 14.01 25.02 -24.52
N ARG A 86 14.17 25.74 -23.41
CA ARG A 86 15.28 25.56 -22.44
C ARG A 86 14.79 24.89 -21.17
N ILE A 87 15.35 23.75 -20.81
CA ILE A 87 15.00 23.05 -19.58
C ILE A 87 15.29 23.93 -18.34
N ALA A 88 14.27 24.10 -17.50
CA ALA A 88 14.38 24.83 -16.24
C ALA A 88 15.08 23.97 -15.17
N ARG A 89 16.40 23.77 -15.33
CA ARG A 89 17.21 22.79 -14.56
C ARG A 89 17.04 22.83 -13.04
N GLU A 90 16.85 24.00 -12.46
CA GLU A 90 16.66 24.16 -11.01
C GLU A 90 15.38 23.51 -10.46
N LEU A 91 14.38 23.29 -11.32
CA LEU A 91 13.11 22.65 -10.98
C LEU A 91 13.09 21.17 -11.37
N VAL A 92 14.11 20.69 -12.10
CA VAL A 92 14.16 19.32 -12.62
C VAL A 92 14.40 18.35 -11.47
N VAL A 93 13.61 17.29 -11.45
CA VAL A 93 13.85 16.15 -10.57
C VAL A 93 14.85 15.22 -11.29
N GLU A 94 16.12 15.29 -10.90
CA GLU A 94 17.24 14.57 -11.54
C GLU A 94 17.05 13.04 -11.60
N ASP A 95 16.20 12.47 -10.73
CA ASP A 95 15.91 11.03 -10.71
C ASP A 95 15.00 10.54 -11.85
N PHE A 96 14.37 11.44 -12.61
CA PHE A 96 13.38 11.10 -13.65
C PHE A 96 13.77 11.57 -15.07
N SER A 97 14.90 12.27 -15.24
CA SER A 97 15.30 12.73 -16.57
C SER A 97 15.83 11.57 -17.41
N THR A 98 15.23 11.34 -18.58
CA THR A 98 15.88 10.59 -19.66
C THR A 98 16.06 11.55 -20.83
N GLU A 99 17.31 11.84 -21.19
CA GLU A 99 17.63 12.54 -22.44
C GLU A 99 18.82 11.88 -23.14
N GLY A 100 18.62 11.56 -24.42
CA GLY A 100 19.67 11.56 -25.45
C GLY A 100 20.79 10.51 -25.34
N PRO A 101 21.62 10.35 -26.40
CA PRO A 101 22.52 9.22 -26.59
C PRO A 101 23.80 9.39 -25.78
N VAL A 102 23.69 9.35 -24.46
CA VAL A 102 24.78 9.00 -23.55
C VAL A 102 24.14 8.06 -22.54
N GLU A 103 24.59 6.81 -22.52
CA GLU A 103 24.12 5.77 -21.60
C GLU A 103 24.21 6.24 -20.15
N ALA A 104 23.15 6.86 -19.65
CA ALA A 104 22.92 7.05 -18.23
C ALA A 104 22.46 5.71 -17.68
N LYS A 105 23.37 5.00 -17.01
CA LYS A 105 22.98 3.90 -16.12
C LYS A 105 22.10 4.48 -15.01
N SER A 106 20.79 4.39 -15.18
CA SER A 106 19.83 4.48 -14.08
C SER A 106 20.27 3.48 -13.00
N THR A 107 20.71 3.96 -11.85
CA THR A 107 21.25 3.11 -10.78
C THR A 107 20.19 2.38 -9.95
N THR A 108 18.90 2.50 -10.29
CA THR A 108 17.78 1.84 -9.60
C THR A 108 16.59 1.64 -10.54
N ILE A 109 16.63 0.66 -11.44
CA ILE A 109 15.48 0.30 -12.27
C ILE A 109 14.49 -0.45 -11.36
N GLU A 110 13.36 0.18 -11.03
CA GLU A 110 12.20 -0.50 -10.44
C GLU A 110 11.69 -1.60 -11.38
N GLU A 111 11.30 -2.74 -10.84
CA GLU A 111 10.64 -3.79 -11.62
C GLU A 111 9.14 -3.67 -11.40
N ARG A 112 8.45 -2.96 -12.30
CA ARG A 112 7.01 -2.65 -12.17
C ARG A 112 6.14 -3.70 -12.86
N VAL A 113 5.37 -4.45 -12.07
CA VAL A 113 4.32 -5.38 -12.53
C VAL A 113 2.94 -4.84 -12.16
N VAL A 114 2.77 -4.46 -10.91
CA VAL A 114 1.52 -3.91 -10.35
C VAL A 114 1.35 -2.46 -10.80
N LEU A 115 2.40 -1.65 -10.72
CA LEU A 115 2.42 -0.23 -11.07
C LEU A 115 2.82 0.02 -12.52
N ARG A 116 2.76 -1.00 -13.39
CA ARG A 116 3.23 -0.94 -14.79
C ARG A 116 2.62 0.21 -15.61
N ASN A 117 1.40 0.61 -15.30
CA ASN A 117 0.68 1.68 -15.99
C ASN A 117 0.64 2.99 -15.19
N ALA A 118 0.94 2.95 -13.89
CA ALA A 118 0.84 4.11 -13.02
C ALA A 118 1.83 5.21 -13.47
N GLY A 119 1.31 6.40 -13.74
CA GLY A 119 2.06 7.54 -14.27
C GLY A 119 2.26 7.53 -15.80
N SER A 120 1.91 6.42 -16.48
CA SER A 120 2.05 6.27 -17.95
C SER A 120 0.72 6.40 -18.71
N ILE A 121 -0.42 6.31 -18.02
CA ILE A 121 -1.76 6.48 -18.61
C ILE A 121 -2.56 7.54 -17.84
N ASP A 122 -3.56 8.14 -18.49
CA ASP A 122 -4.66 8.81 -17.81
C ASP A 122 -5.59 7.75 -17.20
N PRO A 123 -5.66 7.63 -15.86
CA PRO A 123 -6.46 6.61 -15.18
C PRO A 123 -7.98 6.77 -15.39
N ARG A 124 -8.42 7.89 -15.98
CA ARG A 124 -9.82 8.19 -16.27
C ARG A 124 -10.21 7.76 -17.68
N ASN A 125 -9.27 7.30 -18.50
CA ASN A 125 -9.51 6.89 -19.87
C ASN A 125 -9.24 5.39 -20.05
N ILE A 126 -10.33 4.62 -20.17
CA ILE A 126 -10.24 3.17 -20.40
C ILE A 126 -9.49 2.81 -21.70
N GLU A 127 -9.54 3.66 -22.73
CA GLU A 127 -8.89 3.39 -24.02
C GLU A 127 -7.37 3.33 -23.88
N GLU A 128 -6.77 4.11 -22.98
CA GLU A 128 -5.32 4.07 -22.72
C GLU A 128 -4.91 2.77 -22.02
N TYR A 129 -5.75 2.28 -21.10
CA TYR A 129 -5.55 0.97 -20.49
C TYR A 129 -5.59 -0.14 -21.55
N ILE A 130 -6.59 -0.11 -22.45
CA ILE A 130 -6.73 -1.07 -23.55
C ILE A 130 -5.54 -0.98 -24.53
N ALA A 131 -5.09 0.23 -24.86
CA ALA A 131 -3.96 0.47 -25.75
C ALA A 131 -2.65 -0.16 -25.22
N LEU A 132 -2.50 -0.25 -23.90
CA LEU A 132 -1.38 -0.93 -23.23
C LEU A 132 -1.68 -2.39 -22.87
N ASN A 133 -2.50 -3.08 -23.68
CA ASN A 133 -2.88 -4.49 -23.54
C ASN A 133 -3.80 -4.80 -22.34
N GLY A 134 -4.46 -3.80 -21.78
CA GLY A 134 -5.52 -4.00 -20.79
C GLY A 134 -6.66 -4.88 -21.32
N TYR A 135 -7.24 -5.71 -20.45
CA TYR A 135 -8.28 -6.70 -20.77
C TYR A 135 -7.85 -7.87 -21.68
N GLN A 136 -6.57 -7.95 -22.09
CA GLN A 136 -6.06 -9.14 -22.77
C GLN A 136 -5.99 -10.36 -21.84
N GLY A 137 -5.68 -10.15 -20.56
CA GLY A 137 -5.70 -11.20 -19.54
C GLY A 137 -7.11 -11.78 -19.38
N LEU A 138 -8.13 -10.91 -19.33
CA LEU A 138 -9.53 -11.32 -19.30
C LEU A 138 -9.93 -12.11 -20.55
N ALA A 139 -9.61 -11.61 -21.75
CA ALA A 139 -9.93 -12.30 -23.00
C ALA A 139 -9.26 -13.69 -23.09
N LYS A 140 -8.04 -13.83 -22.56
CA LYS A 140 -7.36 -15.13 -22.42
C LYS A 140 -8.03 -16.02 -21.38
N ALA A 141 -8.41 -15.49 -20.23
CA ALA A 141 -9.08 -16.23 -19.17
C ALA A 141 -10.38 -16.89 -19.67
N PHE A 142 -11.19 -16.20 -20.46
CA PHE A 142 -12.43 -16.77 -21.03
C PHE A 142 -12.21 -17.86 -22.09
N ARG A 143 -10.99 -18.03 -22.61
CA ARG A 143 -10.62 -19.14 -23.50
C ARG A 143 -10.09 -20.35 -22.72
N MET A 144 -9.97 -20.22 -21.41
CA MET A 144 -9.52 -21.28 -20.50
C MET A 144 -10.72 -21.76 -19.68
N GLU A 145 -10.74 -23.05 -19.33
CA GLU A 145 -11.69 -23.51 -18.32
C GLU A 145 -11.46 -22.79 -16.98
N PRO A 146 -12.51 -22.48 -16.18
CA PRO A 146 -12.35 -21.79 -14.89
C PRO A 146 -11.31 -22.43 -13.96
N ARG A 147 -11.25 -23.77 -13.94
CA ARG A 147 -10.24 -24.53 -13.19
C ARG A 147 -8.82 -24.31 -13.71
N ALA A 148 -8.64 -24.17 -15.03
CA ALA A 148 -7.31 -23.91 -15.61
C ALA A 148 -6.81 -22.51 -15.22
N VAL A 149 -7.70 -21.51 -15.11
CA VAL A 149 -7.36 -20.18 -14.57
C VAL A 149 -6.83 -20.29 -13.14
N ILE A 150 -7.52 -21.04 -12.27
CA ILE A 150 -7.07 -21.28 -10.89
C ILE A 150 -5.71 -21.97 -10.85
N GLU A 151 -5.50 -23.01 -11.68
CA GLU A 151 -4.21 -23.70 -11.75
C GLU A 151 -3.09 -22.79 -12.26
N GLU A 152 -3.36 -21.86 -13.18
CA GLU A 152 -2.38 -20.87 -13.62
C GLU A 152 -1.97 -19.92 -12.48
N ILE A 153 -2.95 -19.41 -11.72
CA ILE A 153 -2.67 -18.60 -10.52
C ILE A 153 -1.91 -19.41 -9.46
N LYS A 154 -2.24 -20.70 -9.26
CA LYS A 154 -1.48 -21.57 -8.34
C LYS A 154 -0.03 -21.75 -8.80
N LYS A 155 0.19 -22.03 -10.09
CA LYS A 155 1.52 -22.20 -10.68
C LYS A 155 2.38 -20.93 -10.58
N SER A 156 1.76 -19.75 -10.68
CA SER A 156 2.45 -18.47 -10.55
C SER A 156 3.11 -18.28 -9.18
N GLY A 157 2.60 -18.97 -8.15
CA GLY A 157 3.05 -18.77 -6.76
C GLY A 157 2.55 -17.47 -6.14
N LEU A 158 1.54 -16.82 -6.73
CA LEU A 158 0.94 -15.61 -6.17
C LEU A 158 0.40 -15.88 -4.76
N ARG A 159 0.90 -15.09 -3.80
CA ARG A 159 0.48 -15.06 -2.41
C ARG A 159 -0.20 -13.72 -2.11
N GLY A 160 -1.25 -13.77 -1.29
CA GLY A 160 -2.04 -12.59 -0.94
C GLY A 160 -1.18 -11.45 -0.42
N ARG A 161 -1.32 -10.27 -1.03
CA ARG A 161 -0.47 -9.10 -0.80
C ARG A 161 -0.91 -8.18 0.35
N GLY A 162 -1.98 -8.54 1.05
CA GLY A 162 -2.49 -7.83 2.24
C GLY A 162 -1.84 -8.23 3.57
N GLY A 163 -0.67 -8.89 3.57
CA GLY A 163 0.09 -9.23 4.79
C GLY A 163 0.20 -10.73 5.07
N ALA A 164 -0.92 -11.44 5.22
CA ALA A 164 -0.91 -12.85 5.66
C ALA A 164 -0.25 -13.83 4.68
N GLY A 165 -0.06 -13.46 3.41
CA GLY A 165 0.67 -14.27 2.44
C GLY A 165 0.03 -15.62 2.12
N PHE A 166 -1.29 -15.78 2.26
CA PHE A 166 -1.95 -17.04 1.90
C PHE A 166 -1.92 -17.27 0.37
N PRO A 167 -1.66 -18.49 -0.13
CA PRO A 167 -1.64 -18.76 -1.57
C PRO A 167 -2.98 -18.43 -2.25
N THR A 168 -2.97 -17.49 -3.20
CA THR A 168 -4.20 -16.94 -3.80
C THR A 168 -4.97 -18.01 -4.57
N GLY A 169 -4.28 -18.80 -5.39
CA GLY A 169 -4.92 -19.85 -6.18
C GLY A 169 -5.54 -20.96 -5.32
N LEU A 170 -4.96 -21.28 -4.15
CA LEU A 170 -5.57 -22.23 -3.21
C LEU A 170 -6.84 -21.65 -2.57
N LYS A 171 -6.84 -20.34 -2.26
CA LYS A 171 -8.04 -19.65 -1.75
C LYS A 171 -9.18 -19.74 -2.77
N TRP A 172 -8.87 -19.48 -4.05
CA TRP A 172 -9.85 -19.57 -5.13
C TRP A 172 -10.35 -21.00 -5.33
N GLU A 173 -9.46 -21.98 -5.26
CA GLU A 173 -9.84 -23.40 -5.34
C GLU A 173 -10.81 -23.80 -4.23
N PHE A 174 -10.58 -23.36 -2.99
CA PHE A 174 -11.50 -23.62 -1.88
C PHE A 174 -12.88 -23.03 -2.13
N THR A 175 -12.98 -21.79 -2.64
CA THR A 175 -14.27 -21.17 -2.97
C THR A 175 -14.94 -21.84 -4.18
N GLN A 176 -14.17 -22.22 -5.20
CA GLN A 176 -14.70 -22.89 -6.39
C GLN A 176 -15.33 -24.24 -6.05
N LYS A 177 -14.69 -25.02 -5.17
CA LYS A 177 -15.13 -26.37 -4.79
C LYS A 177 -16.44 -26.42 -4.01
N VAL A 178 -16.85 -25.32 -3.38
CA VAL A 178 -18.12 -25.30 -2.64
C VAL A 178 -19.27 -25.15 -3.63
N ASP A 179 -20.17 -26.13 -3.63
CA ASP A 179 -21.38 -26.09 -4.43
C ASP A 179 -22.35 -25.06 -3.85
N SER A 180 -22.57 -23.97 -4.58
CA SER A 180 -23.46 -22.90 -4.17
C SER A 180 -23.92 -22.13 -5.41
N PRO A 181 -25.22 -21.80 -5.52
CA PRO A 181 -25.73 -21.02 -6.64
C PRO A 181 -25.20 -19.59 -6.64
N ASP A 182 -24.84 -19.07 -5.46
CA ASP A 182 -24.33 -17.71 -5.29
C ASP A 182 -22.93 -17.76 -4.68
N LYS A 183 -21.99 -17.04 -5.30
CA LYS A 183 -20.64 -16.83 -4.78
C LYS A 183 -20.26 -15.37 -4.96
N TYR A 184 -19.35 -14.89 -4.12
CA TYR A 184 -18.93 -13.49 -4.11
C TYR A 184 -17.42 -13.32 -4.23
N VAL A 185 -17.01 -12.22 -4.84
CA VAL A 185 -15.62 -11.74 -4.85
C VAL A 185 -15.54 -10.39 -4.15
N ILE A 186 -14.66 -10.25 -3.19
CA ILE A 186 -14.45 -9.00 -2.45
C ILE A 186 -13.02 -8.53 -2.66
N CYS A 187 -12.89 -7.29 -3.11
CA CYS A 187 -11.65 -6.54 -3.04
C CYS A 187 -11.58 -5.76 -1.73
N ASN A 188 -10.63 -6.14 -0.89
CA ASN A 188 -10.29 -5.44 0.33
C ASN A 188 -9.34 -4.29 -0.01
N ALA A 189 -9.91 -3.09 -0.08
CA ALA A 189 -9.25 -1.80 -0.23
C ALA A 189 -9.34 -0.96 1.05
N ASP A 190 -9.52 -1.60 2.21
CA ASP A 190 -9.46 -0.97 3.53
C ASP A 190 -7.99 -0.84 3.96
N GLU A 191 -7.24 -0.02 3.24
CA GLU A 191 -5.83 0.30 3.51
C GLU A 191 -5.71 1.18 4.76
N GLY A 192 -6.01 0.59 5.91
CA GLY A 192 -6.01 1.27 7.21
C GLY A 192 -4.66 1.27 7.92
N GLU A 193 -3.70 0.46 7.46
CA GLU A 193 -2.37 0.31 8.06
C GLU A 193 -1.54 1.60 7.90
N PRO A 194 -1.18 2.29 9.00
CA PRO A 194 -0.44 3.54 8.95
C PRO A 194 0.83 3.49 8.07
N GLY A 195 0.98 4.50 7.22
CA GLY A 195 2.11 4.59 6.30
C GLY A 195 1.98 3.74 5.03
N THR A 196 0.88 2.99 4.86
CA THR A 196 0.59 2.27 3.60
C THR A 196 -0.26 3.15 2.69
N PHE A 197 0.17 3.35 1.44
CA PHE A 197 -0.61 4.07 0.41
C PHE A 197 -0.45 3.45 -0.98
N LYS A 198 -0.05 2.17 -1.04
CA LYS A 198 0.16 1.42 -2.28
C LYS A 198 -1.15 1.12 -3.00
N ASP A 199 -2.20 0.77 -2.25
CA ASP A 199 -3.48 0.38 -2.82
C ASP A 199 -4.20 1.61 -3.34
N ARG A 200 -4.08 2.74 -2.63
CA ARG A 200 -4.48 4.06 -3.12
C ARG A 200 -3.85 4.38 -4.48
N LEU A 201 -2.53 4.21 -4.61
CA LEU A 201 -1.82 4.47 -5.86
C LEU A 201 -2.34 3.58 -7.01
N ILE A 202 -2.59 2.30 -6.74
CA ILE A 202 -3.12 1.38 -7.75
C ILE A 202 -4.54 1.80 -8.18
N MET A 203 -5.42 2.11 -7.24
CA MET A 203 -6.81 2.50 -7.54
C MET A 203 -6.92 3.87 -8.22
N GLU A 204 -5.99 4.79 -7.95
CA GLU A 204 -5.96 6.11 -8.57
C GLU A 204 -5.20 6.12 -9.89
N GLY A 205 -4.19 5.25 -10.07
CA GLY A 205 -3.33 5.23 -11.26
C GLY A 205 -3.67 4.15 -12.29
N ASP A 206 -4.25 3.02 -11.89
CA ASP A 206 -4.66 1.92 -12.78
C ASP A 206 -5.87 1.14 -12.20
N PRO A 207 -7.05 1.80 -12.09
CA PRO A 207 -8.24 1.16 -11.53
C PRO A 207 -8.72 -0.04 -12.36
N HIS A 208 -8.53 -0.02 -13.68
CA HIS A 208 -8.96 -1.08 -14.57
C HIS A 208 -8.19 -2.38 -14.33
N SER A 209 -6.92 -2.34 -13.95
CA SER A 209 -6.19 -3.57 -13.58
C SER A 209 -6.76 -4.28 -12.35
N VAL A 210 -7.37 -3.54 -11.41
CA VAL A 210 -8.06 -4.14 -10.26
C VAL A 210 -9.38 -4.77 -10.71
N ILE A 211 -10.16 -4.03 -11.51
CA ILE A 211 -11.45 -4.49 -12.04
C ILE A 211 -11.25 -5.76 -12.88
N GLU A 212 -10.31 -5.76 -13.82
CA GLU A 212 -9.99 -6.92 -14.66
C GLU A 212 -9.63 -8.14 -13.80
N GLY A 213 -8.77 -7.97 -12.80
CA GLY A 213 -8.41 -9.04 -11.87
C GLY A 213 -9.60 -9.61 -11.11
N MET A 214 -10.56 -8.76 -10.72
CA MET A 214 -11.80 -9.19 -10.05
C MET A 214 -12.73 -9.96 -10.98
N VAL A 215 -12.88 -9.55 -12.25
CA VAL A 215 -13.68 -10.28 -13.25
C VAL A 215 -13.08 -11.67 -13.50
N VAL A 216 -11.76 -11.74 -13.67
CA VAL A 216 -11.05 -13.02 -13.83
C VAL A 216 -11.25 -13.94 -12.62
N ALA A 217 -11.16 -13.39 -11.41
CA ALA A 217 -11.43 -14.16 -10.19
C ALA A 217 -12.89 -14.64 -10.13
N GLY A 218 -13.84 -13.77 -10.48
CA GLY A 218 -15.26 -14.10 -10.55
C GLY A 218 -15.53 -15.26 -11.50
N TYR A 219 -14.97 -15.20 -12.71
CA TYR A 219 -15.04 -16.26 -13.70
C TYR A 219 -14.46 -17.58 -13.17
N ALA A 220 -13.25 -17.52 -12.60
CA ALA A 220 -12.54 -18.70 -12.11
C ALA A 220 -13.31 -19.45 -11.00
N VAL A 221 -13.94 -18.71 -10.07
CA VAL A 221 -14.65 -19.31 -8.92
C VAL A 221 -16.15 -19.55 -9.16
N GLY A 222 -16.70 -18.99 -10.23
CA GLY A 222 -18.14 -19.02 -10.54
C GLY A 222 -18.95 -18.02 -9.73
N ALA A 223 -18.40 -16.85 -9.44
CA ALA A 223 -19.11 -15.75 -8.78
C ALA A 223 -19.63 -14.77 -9.81
N SER A 224 -20.90 -14.36 -9.67
CA SER A 224 -21.56 -13.39 -10.54
C SER A 224 -21.59 -11.97 -9.95
N LYS A 225 -21.12 -11.80 -8.70
CA LYS A 225 -21.16 -10.51 -8.01
C LYS A 225 -19.90 -10.23 -7.21
N GLY A 226 -19.43 -9.00 -7.32
CA GLY A 226 -18.27 -8.49 -6.62
C GLY A 226 -18.54 -7.20 -5.84
N TYR A 227 -17.74 -6.99 -4.79
CA TYR A 227 -17.72 -5.76 -4.01
C TYR A 227 -16.29 -5.26 -3.85
N ILE A 228 -16.06 -3.97 -4.08
CA ILE A 228 -14.84 -3.29 -3.61
C ILE A 228 -15.20 -2.60 -2.31
N TYR A 229 -14.65 -3.09 -1.20
CA TYR A 229 -14.77 -2.43 0.10
C TYR A 229 -13.60 -1.48 0.28
N ILE A 230 -13.87 -0.19 0.27
CA ILE A 230 -12.87 0.87 0.34
C ILE A 230 -13.16 1.79 1.51
N ARG A 231 -12.11 2.19 2.22
CA ARG A 231 -12.22 3.12 3.35
C ARG A 231 -12.84 4.46 2.93
N GLY A 232 -13.69 5.02 3.80
CA GLY A 232 -14.46 6.23 3.48
C GLY A 232 -13.60 7.48 3.25
N GLU A 233 -12.37 7.50 3.76
CA GLU A 233 -11.43 8.61 3.68
C GLU A 233 -10.79 8.76 2.29
N TYR A 234 -10.85 7.72 1.44
CA TYR A 234 -10.24 7.71 0.11
C TYR A 234 -11.20 8.22 -0.97
N PHE A 235 -11.65 9.47 -0.82
CA PHE A 235 -12.67 10.07 -1.70
C PHE A 235 -12.32 10.03 -3.20
N GLU A 236 -11.07 10.34 -3.56
CA GLU A 236 -10.63 10.34 -4.96
C GLU A 236 -10.47 8.92 -5.51
N SER A 237 -9.95 7.97 -4.72
CA SER A 237 -9.91 6.57 -5.11
C SER A 237 -11.32 6.00 -5.35
N VAL A 238 -12.30 6.36 -4.52
CA VAL A 238 -13.72 6.00 -4.71
C VAL A 238 -14.25 6.56 -6.03
N ALA A 239 -13.96 7.83 -6.33
CA ALA A 239 -14.40 8.47 -7.56
C ALA A 239 -13.74 7.82 -8.80
N SER A 240 -12.45 7.51 -8.72
CA SER A 240 -11.70 6.77 -9.74
C SER A 240 -12.33 5.41 -10.04
N LEU A 241 -12.53 4.60 -9.00
CA LEU A 241 -13.14 3.27 -9.14
C LEU A 241 -14.56 3.33 -9.71
N ARG A 242 -15.40 4.27 -9.24
CA ARG A 242 -16.76 4.41 -9.77
C ARG A 242 -16.78 4.77 -11.25
N ARG A 243 -15.87 5.63 -11.70
CA ARG A 243 -15.71 5.99 -13.11
C ARG A 243 -15.26 4.78 -13.94
N ALA A 244 -14.21 4.09 -13.49
CA ALA A 244 -13.69 2.91 -14.18
C ALA A 244 -14.73 1.77 -14.25
N ILE A 245 -15.53 1.59 -13.19
CA ILE A 245 -16.66 0.65 -13.20
C ILE A 245 -17.71 1.06 -14.25
N SER A 246 -18.10 2.34 -14.30
CA SER A 246 -19.04 2.85 -15.32
C SER A 246 -18.53 2.57 -16.74
N GLN A 247 -17.27 2.91 -17.00
CA GLN A 247 -16.64 2.66 -18.31
C GLN A 247 -16.59 1.18 -18.65
N ALA A 248 -16.27 0.31 -17.68
CA ALA A 248 -16.28 -1.13 -17.90
C ALA A 248 -17.69 -1.68 -18.21
N TYR A 249 -18.75 -1.13 -17.61
CA TYR A 249 -20.13 -1.45 -18.01
C TYR A 249 -20.45 -0.95 -19.43
N GLU A 250 -20.06 0.28 -19.77
CA GLU A 250 -20.29 0.87 -21.10
C GLU A 250 -19.60 0.08 -22.23
N TYR A 251 -18.41 -0.46 -21.96
CA TYR A 251 -17.63 -1.28 -22.90
C TYR A 251 -18.02 -2.77 -22.90
N GLY A 252 -19.01 -3.20 -22.10
CA GLY A 252 -19.42 -4.60 -22.01
C GLY A 252 -18.37 -5.51 -21.35
N LEU A 253 -17.51 -4.95 -20.50
CA LEU A 253 -16.48 -5.62 -19.70
C LEU A 253 -16.96 -5.95 -18.28
N LEU A 254 -18.13 -5.44 -17.90
CA LEU A 254 -18.90 -5.77 -16.70
C LEU A 254 -20.39 -5.91 -17.06
N GLY A 255 -21.17 -6.56 -16.19
CA GLY A 255 -22.59 -6.77 -16.38
C GLY A 255 -22.90 -8.09 -17.06
N ALA A 256 -23.92 -8.10 -17.92
CA ALA A 256 -24.42 -9.31 -18.57
C ALA A 256 -23.58 -9.69 -19.79
N SER A 257 -23.32 -10.99 -19.94
CA SER A 257 -22.68 -11.58 -21.13
C SER A 257 -21.38 -10.89 -21.55
N ILE A 258 -20.43 -10.83 -20.63
CA ILE A 258 -19.16 -10.10 -20.79
C ILE A 258 -18.40 -10.64 -22.01
N LEU A 259 -17.97 -9.74 -22.90
CA LEU A 259 -17.32 -10.09 -24.18
C LEU A 259 -18.11 -11.09 -25.06
N GLY A 260 -19.45 -11.12 -24.92
CA GLY A 260 -20.32 -12.03 -25.67
C GLY A 260 -20.32 -13.48 -25.17
N THR A 261 -19.82 -13.73 -23.95
CA THR A 261 -19.87 -15.03 -23.29
C THR A 261 -21.17 -15.23 -22.50
N ASP A 262 -21.38 -16.42 -21.92
CA ASP A 262 -22.50 -16.67 -20.99
C ASP A 262 -22.20 -16.17 -19.56
N PHE A 263 -20.97 -15.72 -19.30
CA PHE A 263 -20.57 -15.25 -17.98
C PHE A 263 -20.97 -13.79 -17.75
N SER A 264 -21.50 -13.52 -16.56
CA SER A 264 -21.93 -12.19 -16.13
C SER A 264 -21.33 -11.86 -14.78
N PHE A 265 -20.90 -10.62 -14.58
CA PHE A 265 -20.29 -10.17 -13.32
C PHE A 265 -20.67 -8.73 -13.01
N ASP A 266 -21.36 -8.53 -11.89
CA ASP A 266 -21.70 -7.22 -11.38
C ASP A 266 -20.73 -6.75 -10.31
N LEU A 267 -20.31 -5.49 -10.37
CA LEU A 267 -19.33 -4.93 -9.44
C LEU A 267 -19.85 -3.64 -8.81
N SER A 268 -19.72 -3.52 -7.49
CA SER A 268 -20.15 -2.33 -6.76
C SER A 268 -19.15 -1.91 -5.68
N VAL A 269 -19.11 -0.61 -5.39
CA VAL A 269 -18.24 -0.05 -4.35
C VAL A 269 -19.03 0.09 -3.04
N ARG A 270 -18.44 -0.39 -1.94
CA ARG A 270 -18.92 -0.23 -0.56
C ARG A 270 -17.95 0.63 0.23
N LEU A 271 -18.48 1.65 0.90
CA LEU A 271 -17.67 2.58 1.69
C LEU A 271 -17.57 2.07 3.14
N GLY A 272 -16.35 2.01 3.64
CA GLY A 272 -16.08 1.80 5.06
C GLY A 272 -16.34 3.06 5.89
N ALA A 273 -16.36 2.89 7.20
CA ALA A 273 -16.71 3.94 8.17
C ALA A 273 -15.56 4.30 9.13
N GLY A 274 -14.30 4.15 8.68
CA GLY A 274 -13.11 4.57 9.42
C GLY A 274 -12.72 3.67 10.58
N ALA A 275 -12.76 2.34 10.40
CA ALA A 275 -12.37 1.38 11.43
C ALA A 275 -11.27 0.44 10.91
N TYR A 276 -10.08 0.50 11.49
CA TYR A 276 -8.92 -0.31 11.03
C TYR A 276 -9.19 -1.82 11.06
N VAL A 277 -9.98 -2.27 12.04
CA VAL A 277 -10.36 -3.69 12.16
C VAL A 277 -11.15 -4.21 10.95
N CYS A 278 -11.82 -3.34 10.19
CA CYS A 278 -12.50 -3.72 8.96
C CYS A 278 -11.54 -4.14 7.83
N GLY A 279 -10.23 -3.96 8.00
CA GLY A 279 -9.22 -4.60 7.15
C GLY A 279 -9.14 -6.11 7.35
N GLU A 280 -9.63 -6.64 8.48
CA GLU A 280 -9.73 -8.09 8.71
C GLU A 280 -10.87 -8.69 7.89
N GLU A 281 -10.58 -9.81 7.21
CA GLU A 281 -11.45 -10.43 6.19
C GLU A 281 -12.91 -10.63 6.64
N THR A 282 -13.15 -11.05 7.88
CA THR A 282 -14.50 -11.31 8.39
C THR A 282 -15.19 -10.08 8.97
N ALA A 283 -14.43 -9.16 9.57
CA ALA A 283 -14.95 -7.86 10.00
C ALA A 283 -15.39 -7.02 8.79
N LEU A 284 -14.64 -7.07 7.70
CA LEU A 284 -14.99 -6.48 6.42
C LEU A 284 -16.35 -7.00 5.93
N ILE A 285 -16.52 -8.32 5.94
CA ILE A 285 -17.79 -8.96 5.53
C ILE A 285 -18.94 -8.51 6.42
N GLU A 286 -18.77 -8.48 7.74
CA GLU A 286 -19.78 -7.95 8.67
C GLU A 286 -20.17 -6.50 8.33
N SER A 287 -19.19 -5.66 7.99
CA SER A 287 -19.43 -4.28 7.58
C SER A 287 -20.23 -4.19 6.27
N ILE A 288 -19.92 -5.01 5.26
CA ILE A 288 -20.72 -5.08 4.01
C ILE A 288 -22.16 -5.52 4.28
N GLU A 289 -22.36 -6.40 5.25
CA GLU A 289 -23.68 -6.85 5.69
C GLU A 289 -24.46 -5.81 6.52
N GLY A 290 -23.86 -4.64 6.77
CA GLY A 290 -24.48 -3.57 7.56
C GLY A 290 -24.42 -3.79 9.07
N LYS A 291 -23.54 -4.68 9.54
CA LYS A 291 -23.30 -4.96 10.97
C LYS A 291 -22.05 -4.23 11.45
N SER A 292 -21.83 -4.25 12.76
CA SER A 292 -20.57 -3.76 13.35
C SER A 292 -19.39 -4.62 12.87
N GLY A 293 -18.26 -4.00 12.51
CA GLY A 293 -17.03 -4.66 12.03
C GLY A 293 -16.31 -5.48 13.10
N ARG A 294 -16.97 -6.48 13.66
CA ARG A 294 -16.41 -7.40 14.66
C ARG A 294 -16.10 -8.73 13.98
N PRO A 295 -14.84 -9.22 14.01
CA PRO A 295 -14.47 -10.47 13.35
C PRO A 295 -15.37 -11.66 13.74
N ARG A 296 -15.58 -12.59 12.82
CA ARG A 296 -16.34 -13.83 13.02
C ARG A 296 -15.47 -14.94 13.61
N LEU A 297 -16.13 -15.90 14.26
CA LEU A 297 -15.44 -17.12 14.72
C LEU A 297 -15.05 -17.95 13.50
N LYS A 298 -13.80 -18.39 13.46
CA LYS A 298 -13.26 -19.26 12.41
C LYS A 298 -12.88 -20.61 13.05
N PRO A 299 -13.23 -21.76 12.47
CA PRO A 299 -14.08 -21.98 11.28
C PRO A 299 -15.59 -21.71 11.53
N PRO A 300 -16.41 -21.50 10.46
CA PRO A 300 -16.05 -21.59 9.03
C PRO A 300 -15.29 -20.38 8.50
N TYR A 301 -14.44 -20.60 7.49
CA TYR A 301 -13.68 -19.54 6.81
C TYR A 301 -14.47 -18.94 5.63
N PRO A 302 -14.17 -17.69 5.22
CA PRO A 302 -14.88 -17.01 4.14
C PRO A 302 -14.97 -17.75 2.80
N PRO A 303 -13.94 -18.51 2.35
CA PRO A 303 -14.04 -19.32 1.14
C PRO A 303 -15.18 -20.34 1.16
N VAL A 304 -15.61 -20.77 2.36
CA VAL A 304 -16.73 -21.71 2.54
C VAL A 304 -18.02 -20.97 2.90
N SER A 305 -17.96 -20.05 3.86
CA SER A 305 -19.12 -19.28 4.33
C SER A 305 -18.68 -17.87 4.73
N GLY A 306 -18.73 -16.96 3.77
CA GLY A 306 -18.38 -15.54 3.92
C GLY A 306 -19.62 -14.65 3.85
N LEU A 307 -19.66 -13.78 2.84
CA LEU A 307 -20.71 -12.79 2.65
C LEU A 307 -22.08 -13.45 2.48
N TYR A 308 -23.04 -13.06 3.32
CA TYR A 308 -24.38 -13.66 3.39
C TYR A 308 -24.36 -15.18 3.57
N ASN A 309 -23.34 -15.69 4.26
CA ASN A 309 -23.05 -17.11 4.45
C ASN A 309 -22.86 -17.89 3.13
N LYS A 310 -22.37 -17.22 2.09
CA LYS A 310 -22.04 -17.83 0.79
C LYS A 310 -20.53 -17.93 0.59
N PRO A 311 -20.03 -18.85 -0.25
CA PRO A 311 -18.62 -18.94 -0.58
C PRO A 311 -18.10 -17.62 -1.12
N THR A 312 -17.06 -17.07 -0.48
CA THR A 312 -16.58 -15.73 -0.78
C THR A 312 -15.06 -15.70 -0.89
N VAL A 313 -14.56 -15.22 -2.02
CA VAL A 313 -13.15 -14.86 -2.17
C VAL A 313 -12.96 -13.45 -1.62
N VAL A 314 -12.00 -13.27 -0.72
CA VAL A 314 -11.51 -11.93 -0.36
C VAL A 314 -10.02 -11.84 -0.67
N ASN A 315 -9.64 -10.87 -1.50
CA ASN A 315 -8.25 -10.55 -1.80
C ASN A 315 -8.00 -9.04 -1.73
N ASN A 316 -6.75 -8.66 -1.54
CA ASN A 316 -6.32 -7.26 -1.49
C ASN A 316 -6.19 -6.67 -2.90
N VAL A 317 -6.29 -5.34 -3.03
CA VAL A 317 -6.13 -4.58 -4.29
C VAL A 317 -4.89 -5.00 -5.07
N GLU A 318 -3.71 -4.97 -4.45
CA GLU A 318 -2.44 -5.38 -5.07
C GLU A 318 -2.48 -6.84 -5.56
N THR A 319 -3.23 -7.72 -4.87
CA THR A 319 -3.37 -9.12 -5.30
C THR A 319 -4.17 -9.21 -6.61
N PHE A 320 -5.25 -8.45 -6.75
CA PHE A 320 -6.02 -8.40 -7.99
C PHE A 320 -5.25 -7.75 -9.13
N ALA A 321 -4.48 -6.69 -8.86
CA ALA A 321 -3.66 -6.04 -9.88
C ALA A 321 -2.55 -6.94 -10.45
N CYS A 322 -2.08 -7.94 -9.70
CA CYS A 322 -1.18 -8.98 -10.20
C CYS A 322 -1.84 -9.98 -11.17
N VAL A 323 -3.17 -10.18 -11.09
CA VAL A 323 -3.86 -11.25 -11.83
C VAL A 323 -3.79 -11.05 -13.36
N PRO A 324 -4.15 -9.88 -13.93
CA PRO A 324 -4.11 -9.69 -15.38
C PRO A 324 -2.75 -10.01 -16.03
N PRO A 325 -1.60 -9.46 -15.55
CA PRO A 325 -0.32 -9.76 -16.18
C PRO A 325 0.11 -11.22 -15.99
N ILE A 326 -0.31 -11.90 -14.91
CA ILE A 326 -0.05 -13.34 -14.72
C ILE A 326 -0.78 -14.16 -15.79
N ILE A 327 -2.05 -13.87 -16.07
CA ILE A 327 -2.81 -14.59 -17.09
C ILE A 327 -2.30 -14.25 -18.49
N ASP A 328 -1.92 -13.01 -18.72
CA ASP A 328 -1.45 -12.54 -20.03
C ASP A 328 -0.08 -13.14 -20.41
N LYS A 329 0.90 -13.05 -19.50
CA LYS A 329 2.30 -13.47 -19.75
C LYS A 329 2.62 -14.89 -19.28
N GLY A 330 1.73 -15.48 -18.47
CA GLY A 330 1.86 -16.83 -17.91
C GLY A 330 2.55 -16.89 -16.54
N ALA A 331 2.26 -17.97 -15.82
CA ALA A 331 2.73 -18.25 -14.48
C ALA A 331 4.26 -18.31 -14.37
N ASN A 332 4.93 -18.89 -15.37
CA ASN A 332 6.40 -19.03 -15.37
C ASN A 332 7.10 -17.67 -15.44
N TRP A 333 6.53 -16.70 -16.16
CA TRP A 333 7.06 -15.34 -16.21
C TRP A 333 7.00 -14.69 -14.82
N PHE A 334 5.85 -14.76 -14.15
CA PHE A 334 5.70 -14.16 -12.82
C PHE A 334 6.59 -14.84 -11.77
N LYS A 335 6.73 -16.17 -11.87
CA LYS A 335 7.58 -16.97 -10.97
C LYS A 335 9.08 -16.76 -11.17
N ALA A 336 9.49 -16.26 -12.34
CA ALA A 336 10.89 -15.91 -12.60
C ALA A 336 11.33 -14.65 -11.84
N ILE A 337 10.36 -13.86 -11.34
CA ILE A 337 10.60 -12.62 -10.58
C ILE A 337 10.51 -12.94 -9.08
N GLY A 338 11.40 -12.36 -8.28
CA GLY A 338 11.41 -12.54 -6.81
C GLY A 338 12.17 -13.78 -6.35
N THR A 339 11.80 -14.31 -5.17
CA THR A 339 12.47 -15.48 -4.58
C THR A 339 11.73 -16.78 -4.87
N LYS A 340 12.40 -17.93 -4.65
CA LYS A 340 11.78 -19.25 -4.84
C LYS A 340 10.51 -19.47 -3.99
N SER A 341 10.44 -18.85 -2.81
CA SER A 341 9.29 -18.96 -1.91
C SER A 341 8.29 -17.81 -2.02
N SER A 342 8.71 -16.70 -2.63
CA SER A 342 7.90 -15.49 -2.80
C SER A 342 8.07 -14.95 -4.21
N ALA A 343 7.22 -15.44 -5.13
CA ALA A 343 7.22 -15.02 -6.52
C ALA A 343 6.64 -13.60 -6.71
N GLY A 344 7.10 -12.94 -7.77
CA GLY A 344 6.67 -11.64 -8.23
C GLY A 344 7.32 -10.47 -7.49
N THR A 345 6.71 -9.31 -7.67
CA THR A 345 7.11 -8.04 -7.08
C THR A 345 6.27 -7.72 -5.85
N LYS A 346 6.70 -6.72 -5.10
CA LYS A 346 5.98 -6.11 -3.99
C LYS A 346 6.09 -4.60 -4.09
N VAL A 347 4.97 -3.92 -3.85
CA VAL A 347 4.95 -2.46 -3.72
C VAL A 347 5.24 -2.08 -2.27
N TYR A 348 6.31 -1.33 -2.04
CA TYR A 348 6.72 -0.85 -0.72
C TYR A 348 6.42 0.64 -0.56
N SER A 349 5.94 1.02 0.64
CA SER A 349 5.73 2.41 1.04
C SER A 349 6.89 2.84 1.94
N LEU A 350 7.73 3.75 1.43
CA LEU A 350 8.90 4.31 2.10
C LEU A 350 8.49 5.56 2.89
N CYS A 351 8.58 5.48 4.22
CA CYS A 351 8.05 6.45 5.18
C CYS A 351 9.08 6.82 6.25
N GLY A 352 8.77 7.85 7.03
CA GLY A 352 9.57 8.26 8.20
C GLY A 352 10.73 9.19 7.85
N ASN A 353 11.84 9.05 8.56
CA ASN A 353 13.03 9.89 8.40
C ASN A 353 13.85 9.50 7.16
N LEU A 354 13.23 9.39 5.98
CA LEU A 354 13.92 9.17 4.71
C LEU A 354 14.05 10.46 3.90
N VAL A 355 15.14 10.56 3.12
CA VAL A 355 15.38 11.65 2.15
C VAL A 355 14.35 11.57 1.01
N LYS A 356 14.18 10.37 0.43
CA LYS A 356 13.21 10.08 -0.61
C LYS A 356 12.09 9.22 -0.02
N ARG A 357 10.89 9.79 0.05
CA ARG A 357 9.69 9.14 0.56
C ARG A 357 8.74 8.86 -0.59
N GLY A 358 8.08 7.72 -0.53
CA GLY A 358 7.04 7.39 -1.48
C GLY A 358 6.89 5.91 -1.74
N ILE A 359 6.65 5.54 -2.98
CA ILE A 359 6.42 4.16 -3.35
C ILE A 359 7.50 3.67 -4.30
N VAL A 360 7.94 2.44 -4.05
CA VAL A 360 8.83 1.71 -4.93
C VAL A 360 8.25 0.31 -5.17
N GLU A 361 8.25 -0.15 -6.41
CA GLU A 361 7.96 -1.56 -6.73
C GLU A 361 9.26 -2.28 -7.06
N VAL A 362 9.55 -3.33 -6.29
CA VAL A 362 10.76 -4.13 -6.46
C VAL A 362 10.44 -5.62 -6.35
N PRO A 363 11.32 -6.50 -6.87
CA PRO A 363 11.19 -7.93 -6.68
C PRO A 363 11.15 -8.32 -5.20
N MET A 364 10.37 -9.34 -4.89
CA MET A 364 10.42 -9.99 -3.57
C MET A 364 11.85 -10.45 -3.24
N GLY A 365 12.25 -10.31 -1.98
CA GLY A 365 13.61 -10.61 -1.51
C GLY A 365 14.57 -9.42 -1.53
N THR A 366 14.15 -8.25 -2.03
CA THR A 366 14.91 -7.00 -1.89
C THR A 366 15.18 -6.71 -0.40
N THR A 367 16.39 -6.28 -0.07
CA THR A 367 16.80 -6.07 1.33
C THR A 367 16.24 -4.77 1.91
N VAL A 368 16.09 -4.71 3.23
CA VAL A 368 15.69 -3.46 3.90
C VAL A 368 16.74 -2.36 3.66
N ALA A 369 18.02 -2.72 3.62
CA ALA A 369 19.13 -1.80 3.33
C ALA A 369 18.97 -1.16 1.94
N ASP A 370 18.62 -1.94 0.91
CA ASP A 370 18.35 -1.40 -0.42
C ASP A 370 17.16 -0.41 -0.38
N LEU A 371 16.07 -0.78 0.29
CA LEU A 371 14.90 0.09 0.40
C LEU A 371 15.21 1.41 1.13
N VAL A 372 16.00 1.38 2.20
CA VAL A 372 16.36 2.57 2.99
C VAL A 372 17.39 3.43 2.28
N TYR A 373 18.50 2.85 1.82
CA TYR A 373 19.64 3.61 1.32
C TYR A 373 19.60 3.81 -0.20
N LYS A 374 19.30 2.76 -0.96
CA LYS A 374 19.34 2.80 -2.42
C LYS A 374 18.09 3.49 -2.99
N PHE A 375 16.90 3.17 -2.50
CA PHE A 375 15.65 3.80 -2.93
C PHE A 375 15.27 5.01 -2.06
N GLY A 376 15.35 4.88 -0.73
CA GLY A 376 15.00 5.94 0.22
C GLY A 376 16.03 7.05 0.38
N GLY A 377 17.24 6.89 -0.17
CA GLY A 377 18.30 7.89 -0.09
C GLY A 377 18.91 8.09 1.30
N GLY A 378 18.65 7.18 2.24
CA GLY A 378 19.12 7.26 3.62
C GLY A 378 18.35 8.27 4.48
N ILE A 379 18.95 8.64 5.63
CA ILE A 379 18.38 9.60 6.58
C ILE A 379 18.82 11.03 6.24
N PRO A 380 17.93 12.04 6.33
CA PRO A 380 18.29 13.44 6.17
C PRO A 380 19.43 13.89 7.09
N ASP A 381 20.18 14.90 6.63
CA ASP A 381 21.28 15.53 7.37
C ASP A 381 22.45 14.59 7.75
N GLY A 382 22.53 13.40 7.14
CA GLY A 382 23.59 12.43 7.41
C GLY A 382 23.51 11.77 8.79
N ARG A 383 22.35 11.83 9.44
CA ARG A 383 22.07 11.13 10.71
C ARG A 383 22.07 9.61 10.52
N ALA A 384 22.20 8.87 11.61
CA ALA A 384 22.16 7.43 11.57
C ALA A 384 20.71 6.90 11.57
N VAL A 385 20.53 5.73 10.97
CA VAL A 385 19.31 4.95 11.17
C VAL A 385 19.39 4.39 12.60
N LYS A 386 18.33 4.57 13.40
CA LYS A 386 18.22 3.94 14.73
C LYS A 386 17.41 2.66 14.68
N MET A 387 16.29 2.69 13.98
CA MET A 387 15.41 1.54 13.80
C MET A 387 14.61 1.67 12.52
N VAL A 388 14.18 0.54 11.98
CA VAL A 388 13.23 0.50 10.86
C VAL A 388 12.07 -0.40 11.26
N GLN A 389 10.84 0.11 11.14
CA GLN A 389 9.66 -0.72 11.27
C GLN A 389 9.30 -1.29 9.90
N THR A 390 9.26 -2.61 9.81
CA THR A 390 8.97 -3.38 8.59
C THR A 390 7.59 -4.03 8.70
N GLY A 391 6.80 -3.94 7.63
CA GLY A 391 5.51 -4.65 7.53
C GLY A 391 4.31 -3.89 8.10
N GLY A 392 4.48 -2.64 8.53
CA GLY A 392 3.44 -1.78 9.10
C GLY A 392 3.41 -1.79 10.62
N ALA A 393 2.40 -1.16 11.21
CA ALA A 393 2.08 -1.13 12.63
C ALA A 393 2.11 -2.52 13.26
N ALA A 394 1.52 -3.52 12.58
CA ALA A 394 1.48 -4.92 13.00
C ALA A 394 2.78 -5.72 12.70
N GLY A 395 3.80 -5.05 12.17
CA GLY A 395 5.08 -5.63 11.80
C GLY A 395 6.13 -5.61 12.91
N THR A 396 7.40 -5.59 12.54
CA THR A 396 8.53 -5.67 13.48
C THR A 396 9.48 -4.49 13.35
N PHE A 397 10.07 -4.09 14.47
CA PHE A 397 11.21 -3.19 14.49
C PHE A 397 12.50 -3.99 14.30
N ILE A 398 13.39 -3.48 13.47
CA ILE A 398 14.74 -4.02 13.27
C ILE A 398 15.80 -2.93 13.47
N LYS A 399 17.01 -3.36 13.83
CA LYS A 399 18.18 -2.50 14.05
C LYS A 399 19.02 -2.31 12.78
N PRO A 400 19.94 -1.32 12.76
CA PRO A 400 20.84 -1.09 11.63
C PRO A 400 21.64 -2.33 11.21
N GLU A 401 22.10 -3.13 12.16
CA GLU A 401 22.82 -4.38 11.91
C GLU A 401 21.98 -5.48 11.21
N GLU A 402 20.65 -5.37 11.25
CA GLU A 402 19.70 -6.32 10.66
C GLU A 402 19.19 -5.89 9.28
N LEU A 403 19.56 -4.70 8.78
CA LEU A 403 19.03 -4.15 7.52
C LEU A 403 19.36 -4.99 6.28
N GLY A 404 20.36 -5.86 6.36
CA GLY A 404 20.68 -6.82 5.30
C GLY A 404 19.63 -7.94 5.12
N ALA A 405 18.61 -8.00 5.97
CA ALA A 405 17.54 -8.98 5.85
C ALA A 405 16.77 -8.83 4.51
N PRO A 406 16.62 -9.91 3.73
CA PRO A 406 15.74 -9.89 2.56
C PRO A 406 14.29 -9.74 3.01
N LEU A 407 13.43 -9.11 2.21
CA LEU A 407 11.99 -9.05 2.48
C LEU A 407 11.21 -10.02 1.59
N ASP A 408 10.88 -11.17 2.15
CA ASP A 408 9.98 -12.15 1.58
C ASP A 408 9.09 -12.77 2.67
N PHE A 409 8.17 -13.66 2.33
CA PHE A 409 7.23 -14.23 3.31
C PHE A 409 7.88 -15.20 4.32
N ASP A 410 9.08 -15.71 4.03
CA ASP A 410 9.82 -16.60 4.94
C ASP A 410 10.83 -15.82 5.79
N SER A 411 11.17 -14.59 5.39
CA SER A 411 12.10 -13.71 6.09
C SER A 411 11.76 -13.48 7.56
N PHE A 412 10.48 -13.42 7.93
CA PHE A 412 10.08 -13.25 9.34
C PHE A 412 10.64 -14.38 10.21
N LYS A 413 10.55 -15.63 9.75
CA LYS A 413 11.08 -16.79 10.49
C LYS A 413 12.60 -16.78 10.58
N ASN A 414 13.27 -16.24 9.56
CA ASN A 414 14.73 -16.35 9.43
C ASN A 414 15.49 -15.14 10.00
N SER A 415 14.87 -13.95 9.97
CA SER A 415 15.54 -12.67 10.26
C SER A 415 14.71 -11.72 11.14
N GLY A 416 13.48 -12.11 11.49
CA GLY A 416 12.57 -11.27 12.27
C GLY A 416 11.97 -10.08 11.50
N ALA A 417 12.38 -9.82 10.25
CA ALA A 417 11.80 -8.77 9.42
C ALA A 417 10.43 -9.20 8.86
N SER A 418 9.41 -8.37 9.07
CA SER A 418 8.05 -8.65 8.60
C SER A 418 7.80 -7.98 7.25
N LEU A 419 7.32 -8.75 6.27
CA LEU A 419 6.91 -8.21 4.98
C LEU A 419 5.62 -7.37 5.09
N GLY A 420 4.65 -7.89 5.85
CA GLY A 420 3.35 -7.25 6.13
C GLY A 420 2.70 -6.56 4.92
N SER A 421 2.23 -5.33 5.11
CA SER A 421 1.63 -4.52 4.04
C SER A 421 2.66 -3.99 3.03
N GLY A 422 3.96 -4.01 3.35
CA GLY A 422 5.04 -3.41 2.56
C GLY A 422 5.51 -2.03 3.06
N VAL A 423 5.15 -1.62 4.29
CA VAL A 423 5.64 -0.36 4.86
C VAL A 423 7.08 -0.52 5.36
N ILE A 424 7.91 0.47 5.03
CA ILE A 424 9.27 0.67 5.55
C ILE A 424 9.30 2.04 6.20
N LEU A 425 9.17 2.07 7.53
CA LEU A 425 9.24 3.29 8.32
C LEU A 425 10.64 3.40 8.94
N ALA A 426 11.50 4.25 8.37
CA ALA A 426 12.81 4.52 8.93
C ALA A 426 12.74 5.59 10.03
N ILE A 427 13.43 5.35 11.14
CA ILE A 427 13.44 6.23 12.31
C ILE A 427 14.90 6.51 12.69
N ASP A 428 15.24 7.80 12.86
CA ASP A 428 16.61 8.27 13.17
C ASP A 428 16.92 8.27 14.67
N GLU A 429 18.17 8.62 15.06
CA GLU A 429 18.57 8.65 16.47
C GLU A 429 17.84 9.69 17.35
N THR A 430 17.02 10.58 16.77
CA THR A 430 16.32 11.64 17.54
C THR A 430 15.03 11.17 18.20
N HIS A 431 14.63 9.91 17.98
CA HIS A 431 13.42 9.33 18.54
C HIS A 431 13.72 8.39 19.71
N CYS A 432 12.86 8.35 20.72
CA CYS A 432 12.98 7.42 21.86
C CYS A 432 12.18 6.14 21.60
N ALA A 433 12.76 4.96 21.85
CA ALA A 433 12.08 3.68 21.63
C ALA A 433 10.79 3.53 22.48
N VAL A 434 10.79 4.03 23.71
CA VAL A 434 9.62 4.04 24.59
C VAL A 434 8.48 4.87 24.01
N ASP A 435 8.80 6.03 23.45
CA ASP A 435 7.81 6.94 22.85
C ASP A 435 7.20 6.35 21.58
N VAL A 436 8.05 5.77 20.73
CA VAL A 436 7.63 5.03 19.52
C VAL A 436 6.72 3.87 19.88
N ALA A 437 7.11 3.03 20.85
CA ALA A 437 6.29 1.92 21.34
C ALA A 437 4.94 2.41 21.87
N LYS A 438 4.96 3.48 22.68
CA LYS A 438 3.74 4.06 23.27
C LYS A 438 2.78 4.53 22.20
N ASN A 439 3.25 5.32 21.23
CA ASN A 439 2.41 5.85 20.15
C ASN A 439 1.76 4.73 19.33
N LEU A 440 2.55 3.69 19.01
CA LEU A 440 2.05 2.53 18.29
C LEU A 440 1.00 1.74 19.09
N MET A 441 1.21 1.55 20.39
CA MET A 441 0.26 0.83 21.24
C MET A 441 -1.01 1.64 21.51
N GLU A 442 -0.93 2.98 21.55
CA GLU A 442 -2.10 3.88 21.61
C GLU A 442 -2.98 3.72 20.36
N PHE A 443 -2.37 3.56 19.17
CA PHE A 443 -3.10 3.23 17.95
C PHE A 443 -3.86 1.90 18.09
N PHE A 444 -3.21 0.82 18.53
CA PHE A 444 -3.89 -0.47 18.71
C PHE A 444 -5.00 -0.44 19.76
N ALA A 445 -4.83 0.33 20.84
CA ALA A 445 -5.87 0.51 21.85
C ALA A 445 -7.09 1.23 21.27
N HIS A 446 -6.87 2.25 20.42
CA HIS A 446 -7.95 2.97 19.73
C HIS A 446 -8.69 2.11 18.71
N GLU A 447 -7.96 1.28 17.96
CA GLU A 447 -8.51 0.46 16.86
C GLU A 447 -9.09 -0.89 17.30
N SER A 448 -9.04 -1.21 18.59
CA SER A 448 -9.63 -2.45 19.11
C SER A 448 -11.15 -2.46 18.90
N CYS A 449 -11.68 -3.50 18.24
CA CYS A 449 -13.13 -3.69 18.09
C CYS A 449 -13.89 -3.98 19.40
N GLY A 450 -13.15 -4.16 20.50
CA GLY A 450 -13.68 -4.40 21.83
C GLY A 450 -14.31 -5.78 22.06
N LYS A 451 -14.18 -6.74 21.13
CA LYS A 451 -14.84 -8.05 21.23
C LYS A 451 -14.24 -8.97 22.30
N CYS A 452 -12.93 -9.16 22.31
CA CYS A 452 -12.23 -10.05 23.24
C CYS A 452 -11.48 -9.26 24.31
N SER A 453 -11.59 -9.71 25.56
CA SER A 453 -10.91 -9.11 26.72
C SER A 453 -9.38 -8.99 26.55
N PRO A 454 -8.63 -10.01 26.08
CA PRO A 454 -7.17 -9.86 25.92
C PRO A 454 -6.77 -8.70 25.01
N CYS A 455 -7.44 -8.52 23.87
CA CYS A 455 -7.15 -7.39 22.99
C CYS A 455 -7.64 -6.05 23.59
N ARG A 456 -8.90 -6.01 24.07
CA ARG A 456 -9.53 -4.79 24.59
C ARG A 456 -8.81 -4.25 25.81
N GLU A 457 -8.59 -5.08 26.82
CA GLU A 457 -7.95 -4.65 28.08
C GLU A 457 -6.43 -4.68 27.98
N GLY A 458 -5.86 -5.69 27.29
CA GLY A 458 -4.40 -5.85 27.19
C GLY A 458 -3.71 -4.68 26.52
N THR A 459 -4.29 -4.14 25.44
CA THR A 459 -3.77 -2.91 24.80
C THR A 459 -3.78 -1.71 25.75
N HIS A 460 -4.85 -1.52 26.52
CA HIS A 460 -4.92 -0.44 27.53
C HIS A 460 -3.90 -0.62 28.66
N ILE A 461 -3.67 -1.87 29.11
CA ILE A 461 -2.65 -2.18 30.12
C ILE A 461 -1.25 -1.86 29.57
N ILE A 462 -0.93 -2.30 28.35
CA ILE A 462 0.36 -1.99 27.69
C ILE A 462 0.56 -0.48 27.58
N VAL A 463 -0.43 0.27 27.09
CA VAL A 463 -0.37 1.73 26.98
C VAL A 463 -0.16 2.38 28.34
N HIS A 464 -0.84 1.89 29.37
CA HIS A 464 -0.65 2.37 30.74
C HIS A 464 0.79 2.19 31.21
N ILE A 465 1.34 0.98 31.04
CA ILE A 465 2.72 0.67 31.42
C ILE A 465 3.71 1.57 30.66
N LEU A 466 3.59 1.66 29.33
CA LEU A 466 4.46 2.50 28.49
C LEU A 466 4.35 3.99 28.87
N ASN A 467 3.18 4.45 29.31
CA ASN A 467 3.01 5.79 29.83
C ASN A 467 3.80 6.01 31.13
N GLU A 468 3.88 5.03 32.02
CA GLU A 468 4.73 5.09 33.23
C GLU A 468 6.21 5.18 32.85
N PHE A 469 6.68 4.38 31.87
CA PHE A 469 8.03 4.51 31.33
C PHE A 469 8.28 5.90 30.72
N SER A 470 7.32 6.46 29.97
CA SER A 470 7.44 7.80 29.38
C SER A 470 7.53 8.92 30.43
N LYS A 471 7.07 8.67 31.66
CA LYS A 471 7.11 9.61 32.79
C LYS A 471 8.30 9.38 33.73
N GLY A 472 9.19 8.44 33.43
CA GLY A 472 10.31 8.07 34.31
C GLY A 472 9.87 7.36 35.58
N ARG A 473 8.72 6.67 35.53
CA ARG A 473 8.15 5.86 36.61
C ARG A 473 8.11 4.36 36.29
N GLY A 474 8.80 3.95 35.21
CA GLY A 474 8.96 2.55 34.86
C GLY A 474 9.70 1.77 35.95
N THR A 475 9.40 0.48 36.07
CA THR A 475 10.12 -0.44 36.95
C THR A 475 10.46 -1.71 36.18
N ARG A 476 11.34 -2.55 36.73
CA ARG A 476 11.68 -3.84 36.10
C ARG A 476 10.48 -4.78 36.07
N GLU A 477 9.65 -4.75 37.10
CA GLU A 477 8.42 -5.54 37.17
C GLU A 477 7.42 -5.10 36.09
N LEU A 478 7.30 -3.79 35.85
CA LEU A 478 6.48 -3.27 34.75
C LEU A 478 7.04 -3.66 33.37
N PHE A 479 8.37 -3.74 33.24
CA PHE A 479 9.00 -4.22 32.00
C PHE A 479 8.63 -5.69 31.73
N ASP A 480 8.74 -6.55 32.73
CA ASP A 480 8.42 -7.98 32.61
C ASP A 480 6.91 -8.17 32.34
N GLN A 481 6.04 -7.38 32.97
CA GLN A 481 4.60 -7.39 32.71
C GLN A 481 4.22 -7.10 31.26
N LEU A 482 5.02 -6.33 30.51
CA LEU A 482 4.76 -6.11 29.08
C LEU A 482 4.82 -7.43 28.30
N TYR A 483 5.74 -8.33 28.65
CA TYR A 483 5.84 -9.65 28.03
C TYR A 483 4.66 -10.54 28.45
N ASP A 484 4.30 -10.57 29.74
CA ASP A 484 3.17 -11.38 30.23
C ASP A 484 1.84 -11.03 29.52
N VAL A 485 1.59 -9.72 29.33
CA VAL A 485 0.39 -9.25 28.62
C VAL A 485 0.49 -9.61 27.12
N ALA A 486 1.68 -9.46 26.52
CA ALA A 486 1.91 -9.82 25.12
C ALA A 486 1.64 -11.31 24.86
N ASP A 487 2.14 -12.20 25.72
CA ASP A 487 1.94 -13.65 25.65
C ASP A 487 0.45 -14.00 25.77
N THR A 488 -0.24 -13.42 26.75
CA THR A 488 -1.68 -13.61 26.93
C THR A 488 -2.45 -13.16 25.70
N MET A 489 -2.09 -12.02 25.11
CA MET A 489 -2.75 -11.49 23.91
C MET A 489 -2.55 -12.38 22.69
N GLU A 490 -1.35 -12.91 22.48
CA GLU A 490 -1.04 -13.80 21.35
C GLU A 490 -1.87 -15.10 21.44
N ASP A 491 -1.92 -15.70 22.62
CA ASP A 491 -2.55 -17.00 22.83
C ASP A 491 -4.08 -16.94 22.87
N SER A 492 -4.66 -15.82 23.34
CA SER A 492 -6.09 -15.75 23.65
C SER A 492 -6.89 -14.74 22.85
N SER A 493 -6.24 -13.94 21.98
CA SER A 493 -6.97 -13.01 21.11
C SER A 493 -7.82 -13.72 20.06
N PHE A 494 -9.07 -13.28 19.95
CA PHE A 494 -10.05 -13.86 19.04
C PHE A 494 -9.70 -13.76 17.54
N CYS A 495 -8.97 -12.72 17.12
CA CYS A 495 -8.62 -12.50 15.72
C CYS A 495 -7.14 -12.18 15.54
N GLY A 496 -6.67 -12.31 14.30
CA GLY A 496 -5.28 -12.06 13.93
C GLY A 496 -4.79 -10.65 14.26
N LEU A 497 -5.66 -9.64 14.29
CA LEU A 497 -5.26 -8.30 14.68
C LEU A 497 -4.84 -8.24 16.16
N GLY A 498 -5.63 -8.83 17.06
CA GLY A 498 -5.27 -8.90 18.49
C GLY A 498 -4.02 -9.75 18.73
N GLN A 499 -3.85 -10.82 17.95
CA GLN A 499 -2.65 -11.65 17.97
C GLN A 499 -1.41 -10.96 17.38
N ALA A 500 -1.60 -9.92 16.55
CA ALA A 500 -0.50 -9.19 15.93
C ALA A 500 0.04 -8.06 16.81
N VAL A 501 -0.71 -7.52 17.78
CA VAL A 501 -0.23 -6.45 18.68
C VAL A 501 1.06 -6.83 19.44
N PRO A 502 1.22 -8.06 19.96
CA PRO A 502 2.46 -8.52 20.58
C PRO A 502 3.71 -8.44 19.70
N VAL A 503 3.56 -8.58 18.36
CA VAL A 503 4.69 -8.67 17.42
C VAL A 503 5.58 -7.41 17.44
N PRO A 504 5.06 -6.20 17.18
CA PRO A 504 5.86 -4.99 17.26
C PRO A 504 6.33 -4.72 18.69
N LEU A 505 5.50 -5.00 19.71
CA LEU A 505 5.84 -4.78 21.12
C LEU A 505 7.06 -5.61 21.53
N ARG A 506 7.06 -6.93 21.32
CA ARG A 506 8.22 -7.76 21.64
C ARG A 506 9.44 -7.34 20.82
N SER A 507 9.26 -7.08 19.53
CA SER A 507 10.38 -6.72 18.66
C SER A 507 11.11 -5.45 19.12
N ILE A 508 10.40 -4.44 19.64
CA ILE A 508 11.01 -3.22 20.17
C ILE A 508 11.57 -3.41 21.58
N LEU A 509 10.93 -4.21 22.44
CA LEU A 509 11.44 -4.53 23.78
C LEU A 509 12.74 -5.33 23.70
N ASP A 510 12.81 -6.35 22.85
CA ASP A 510 13.99 -7.21 22.71
C ASP A 510 15.19 -6.43 22.16
N ARG A 511 14.95 -5.58 21.16
CA ARG A 511 16.01 -4.82 20.49
C ARG A 511 16.44 -3.60 21.28
N PHE A 512 15.52 -2.87 21.88
CA PHE A 512 15.80 -1.59 22.54
C PHE A 512 15.71 -1.65 24.06
N LYS A 513 15.85 -2.85 24.65
CA LYS A 513 15.82 -3.11 26.09
C LYS A 513 16.60 -2.08 26.90
N ASP A 514 17.81 -1.73 26.47
CA ASP A 514 18.68 -0.79 27.16
C ASP A 514 18.04 0.61 27.30
N GLU A 515 17.27 1.06 26.31
CA GLU A 515 16.53 2.33 26.39
C GLU A 515 15.34 2.27 27.36
N PHE A 516 14.63 1.14 27.39
CA PHE A 516 13.57 0.93 28.37
C PHE A 516 14.13 0.92 29.80
N LEU A 517 15.27 0.24 30.01
CA LEU A 517 15.94 0.22 31.32
C LEU A 517 16.51 1.59 31.71
N ALA A 518 16.99 2.38 30.74
CA ALA A 518 17.39 3.76 31.02
C ALA A 518 16.22 4.61 31.57
N HIS A 519 14.98 4.33 31.18
CA HIS A 519 13.79 5.00 31.72
C HIS A 519 13.39 4.56 33.14
N VAL A 520 14.06 3.55 33.69
CA VAL A 520 13.94 3.11 35.10
C VAL A 520 15.00 3.80 35.97
N ASP A 521 16.25 3.80 35.50
CA ASP A 521 17.41 4.13 36.32
C ASP A 521 17.87 5.60 36.22
N THR A 522 17.40 6.36 35.23
CA THR A 522 17.87 7.73 34.97
C THR A 522 16.87 8.83 35.39
N LEU A 523 17.37 10.05 35.54
CA LEU A 523 16.55 11.22 35.89
C LEU A 523 15.96 11.95 34.67
N GLN A 524 16.36 11.56 33.45
CA GLN A 524 15.89 12.17 32.21
C GLN A 524 15.96 11.17 31.05
N CYS A 525 15.05 11.29 30.09
CA CYS A 525 15.07 10.49 28.87
C CYS A 525 16.42 10.64 28.14
N PRO A 526 17.08 9.54 27.72
CA PRO A 526 18.37 9.59 27.03
C PRO A 526 18.36 10.46 25.76
N VAL A 527 17.23 10.51 25.08
CA VAL A 527 17.02 11.29 23.83
C VAL A 527 16.30 12.63 24.11
N GLY A 528 15.80 12.85 25.33
CA GLY A 528 15.14 14.10 25.73
C GLY A 528 13.69 14.28 25.24
N ILE A 529 13.11 13.29 24.55
CA ILE A 529 11.71 13.35 24.04
C ILE A 529 10.69 13.17 25.17
N CYS A 530 10.89 12.16 26.02
CA CYS A 530 9.94 11.86 27.08
C CYS A 530 10.10 12.82 28.27
N LYS A 531 8.97 13.39 28.73
CA LYS A 531 8.93 14.33 29.85
C LYS A 531 8.75 13.58 31.17
N PHE A 532 9.83 13.43 31.93
CA PHE A 532 9.77 12.75 33.22
C PHE A 532 9.09 13.61 34.28
N ASP A 533 8.27 12.97 35.10
CA ASP A 533 7.65 13.64 36.24
C ASP A 533 8.75 14.05 37.23
N LYS A 534 8.77 15.32 37.63
CA LYS A 534 9.68 15.77 38.68
C LYS A 534 9.35 14.97 39.95
N LYS A 535 10.29 14.16 40.44
CA LYS A 535 10.16 13.52 41.76
C LYS A 535 9.84 14.63 42.77
N LYS A 536 8.61 14.66 43.28
CA LYS A 536 8.25 15.54 44.39
C LYS A 536 9.24 15.21 45.49
N LYS A 537 10.11 16.16 45.87
CA LYS A 537 10.94 16.03 47.08
C LYS A 537 9.98 15.62 48.19
N LYS A 538 10.11 14.40 48.70
CA LYS A 538 9.41 13.99 49.93
C LYS A 538 9.80 15.05 50.97
N ARG A 539 8.82 15.85 51.38
CA ARG A 539 8.98 16.85 52.42
C ARG A 539 9.06 16.16 53.78
#